data_AF-A0A3A9WQ53-F1
#
_entry.id   AF-A0A3A9WQ53-F1
#
_cell.length_a   1.000
_cell.length_b   1.000
_cell.length_c   1.000
_cell.angle_alpha   90.00
_cell.angle_beta   90.00
_cell.angle_gamma   90.00
#
_symmetry.space_group_name_H-M   'P 1'
#
loop_
_entity.id
_entity.type
_entity.pdbx_description
1 polymer ?
#
loop_
_entity_poly.entity_id
_entity_poly.type
_entity_poly.pdbx_seq_one_letter_code
_entity_poly.pdbx_strand_id
1 'polypeptide(L)'
;MKTLLRTLVLGILLSTLTASCATTVRVRPSNRVVVTKVHKPRIVVHKNVKYYRSGGVWYVKKNRRYVTVAAPVGARINVLPAGYKSVKVRGVRYYKHKGVYYKKTGRSYVVVNV
;
A
#
# COMPACT_ATOMS: atom_id res chain seq x y z
N MET A 1 -34.76 30.31 48.91
CA MET A 1 -35.72 29.35 48.33
C MET A 1 -35.31 29.13 46.88
N LYS A 2 -34.64 28.00 46.59
CA LYS A 2 -35.18 26.92 45.73
C LYS A 2 -35.43 27.44 44.31
N THR A 3 -34.63 27.14 43.28
CA THR A 3 -34.18 25.80 42.87
C THR A 3 -33.04 25.85 41.84
N LEU A 4 -31.97 25.08 42.13
CA LEU A 4 -31.39 24.06 41.23
C LEU A 4 -30.82 24.57 39.89
N LEU A 5 -29.52 24.89 39.78
CA LEU A 5 -28.43 23.91 39.69
C LEU A 5 -28.90 22.59 39.06
N ARG A 6 -28.79 22.44 37.72
CA ARG A 6 -28.69 21.19 36.93
C ARG A 6 -29.37 21.28 35.54
N THR A 7 -28.84 22.08 34.63
CA THR A 7 -28.90 21.79 33.18
C THR A 7 -27.48 21.98 32.63
N LEU A 8 -26.53 21.19 33.15
CA LEU A 8 -26.17 19.89 32.60
C LEU A 8 -25.35 20.11 31.32
N VAL A 9 -24.06 20.25 31.55
CA VAL A 9 -22.95 20.03 30.62
C VAL A 9 -23.19 18.70 29.90
N LEU A 10 -23.89 18.70 28.77
CA LEU A 10 -23.96 17.53 27.88
C LEU A 10 -24.69 17.92 26.59
N GLY A 11 -23.95 18.15 25.50
CA GLY A 11 -24.56 18.61 24.26
C GLY A 11 -23.62 18.68 23.08
N ILE A 12 -22.78 17.66 22.90
CA ILE A 12 -22.31 17.18 21.59
C ILE A 12 -21.46 18.23 20.84
N LEU A 13 -20.17 18.33 21.16
CA LEU A 13 -19.12 17.74 20.31
C LEU A 13 -19.53 17.73 18.82
N LEU A 14 -19.58 18.90 18.19
CA LEU A 14 -19.74 19.03 16.76
C LEU A 14 -18.46 18.51 16.12
N SER A 15 -18.48 17.21 15.84
CA SER A 15 -17.46 16.44 15.16
C SER A 15 -17.18 17.06 13.79
N THR A 16 -16.11 17.86 13.72
CA THR A 16 -15.53 18.25 12.45
C THR A 16 -15.01 16.99 11.77
N LEU A 17 -15.81 16.47 10.83
CA LEU A 17 -15.43 15.38 9.96
C LEU A 17 -14.28 15.89 9.09
N THR A 18 -13.05 15.75 9.57
CA THR A 18 -11.88 15.84 8.72
C THR A 18 -11.92 14.63 7.81
N ALA A 19 -12.63 14.75 6.70
CA ALA A 19 -12.49 13.87 5.57
C ALA A 19 -11.05 14.04 5.07
N SER A 20 -10.13 13.28 5.66
CA SER A 20 -8.79 13.10 5.14
C SER A 20 -8.96 12.38 3.81
N CYS A 21 -9.09 13.17 2.75
CA CYS A 21 -9.02 12.71 1.38
C CYS A 21 -7.62 12.12 1.21
N ALA A 22 -7.48 10.84 1.53
CA ALA A 22 -6.28 10.08 1.27
C ALA A 22 -6.15 9.98 -0.24
N THR A 23 -5.39 10.90 -0.84
CA THR A 23 -4.96 10.81 -2.23
C THR A 23 -4.12 9.55 -2.32
N THR A 24 -4.74 8.44 -2.72
CA THR A 24 -3.97 7.28 -3.15
C THR A 24 -3.21 7.73 -4.39
N VAL A 25 -1.87 7.78 -4.31
CA VAL A 25 -1.04 7.95 -5.50
C VAL A 25 -1.30 6.71 -6.35
N ARG A 26 -2.21 6.82 -7.34
CA ARG A 26 -2.37 5.80 -8.35
C ARG A 26 -1.14 5.86 -9.24
N VAL A 27 -0.12 5.08 -8.93
CA VAL A 27 0.95 4.78 -9.89
C VAL A 27 0.30 3.96 -11.01
N ARG A 28 -0.25 4.64 -12.00
CA ARG A 28 -0.66 4.05 -13.27
C ARG A 28 0.61 3.95 -14.11
N PRO A 29 1.18 2.75 -14.36
CA PRO A 29 2.11 2.64 -15.48
C PRO A 29 1.29 2.92 -16.74
N SER A 30 1.61 4.01 -17.46
CA SER A 30 0.79 4.52 -18.58
C SER A 30 0.68 3.53 -19.74
N ASN A 31 1.51 2.49 -19.78
CA ASN A 31 1.46 1.45 -20.79
C ASN A 31 1.23 0.08 -20.13
N ARG A 32 0.15 -0.60 -20.53
CA ARG A 32 -0.09 -2.02 -20.19
C ARG A 32 0.93 -2.87 -20.94
N VAL A 33 2.14 -2.98 -20.38
CA VAL A 33 3.18 -3.83 -20.95
C VAL A 33 2.81 -5.28 -20.68
N VAL A 34 2.51 -6.00 -21.76
CA VAL A 34 2.30 -7.45 -21.76
C VAL A 34 3.62 -8.12 -22.15
N VAL A 35 4.09 -9.03 -21.31
CA VAL A 35 5.34 -9.77 -21.53
C VAL A 35 5.00 -11.25 -21.64
N THR A 36 5.63 -11.93 -22.60
CA THR A 36 5.44 -13.38 -22.82
C THR A 36 6.18 -14.22 -21.78
N LYS A 37 7.33 -13.75 -21.28
CA LYS A 37 8.17 -14.48 -20.32
C LYS A 37 8.73 -13.54 -19.24
N VAL A 38 8.60 -13.95 -17.97
CA VAL A 38 9.27 -13.29 -16.84
C VAL A 38 10.33 -14.26 -16.31
N HIS A 39 11.58 -13.82 -16.21
CA HIS A 39 12.67 -14.67 -15.72
C HIS A 39 12.60 -14.80 -14.19
N LYS A 40 12.52 -16.05 -13.70
CA LYS A 40 12.53 -16.45 -12.28
C LYS A 40 11.68 -15.53 -11.36
N PRO A 41 10.38 -15.35 -11.63
CA PRO A 41 9.54 -14.49 -10.80
C PRO A 41 9.37 -15.07 -9.40
N ARG A 42 9.39 -14.18 -8.39
CA ARG A 42 8.92 -14.53 -7.04
C ARG A 42 7.40 -14.45 -7.00
N ILE A 43 6.75 -15.49 -6.49
CA ILE A 43 5.29 -15.56 -6.39
C ILE A 43 4.84 -15.00 -5.05
N VAL A 44 3.81 -14.14 -5.07
CA VAL A 44 3.18 -13.56 -3.89
C VAL A 44 1.68 -13.77 -4.02
N VAL A 45 1.07 -14.44 -3.04
CA VAL A 45 -0.39 -14.61 -2.98
C VAL A 45 -0.99 -13.52 -2.10
N HIS A 46 -1.96 -12.79 -2.63
CA HIS A 46 -2.67 -11.76 -1.88
C HIS A 46 -4.14 -11.72 -2.32
N LYS A 47 -5.07 -11.79 -1.36
CA LYS A 47 -6.53 -11.82 -1.63
C LYS A 47 -6.91 -12.87 -2.68
N ASN A 48 -6.38 -14.09 -2.53
CA ASN A 48 -6.59 -15.21 -3.46
C ASN A 48 -6.09 -14.97 -4.92
N VAL A 49 -5.30 -13.91 -5.16
CA VAL A 49 -4.68 -13.64 -6.45
C VAL A 49 -3.18 -13.93 -6.39
N LYS A 50 -2.67 -14.68 -7.37
CA LYS A 50 -1.24 -14.92 -7.56
C LYS A 50 -0.61 -13.77 -8.33
N TYR A 51 0.29 -13.05 -7.67
CA TYR A 51 1.13 -12.04 -8.28
C TYR A 51 2.53 -12.59 -8.51
N TYR A 52 3.12 -12.21 -9.63
CA TYR A 52 4.48 -12.56 -10.02
C TYR A 52 5.31 -11.30 -9.97
N ARG A 53 6.45 -11.30 -9.26
CA ARG A 53 7.29 -10.12 -9.11
C ARG A 53 8.71 -10.42 -9.59
N SER A 54 9.27 -9.54 -10.40
CA SER A 54 10.67 -9.60 -10.84
C SER A 54 11.23 -8.18 -10.94
N GLY A 55 12.46 -7.95 -10.45
CA GLY A 55 13.12 -6.64 -10.52
C GLY A 55 12.30 -5.46 -9.95
N GLY A 56 11.43 -5.73 -8.98
CA GLY A 56 10.51 -4.73 -8.39
C GLY A 56 9.26 -4.41 -9.22
N VAL A 57 9.08 -5.03 -10.38
CA VAL A 57 7.86 -4.92 -11.20
C VAL A 57 6.92 -6.08 -10.86
N TRP A 58 5.62 -5.80 -10.85
CA TRP A 58 4.56 -6.74 -10.50
C TRP A 58 3.76 -7.12 -11.72
N TYR A 59 3.34 -8.39 -11.77
CA TYR A 59 2.62 -8.97 -12.88
C TYR A 59 1.50 -9.88 -12.40
N VAL A 60 0.45 -10.00 -13.22
CA VAL A 60 -0.54 -11.07 -13.14
C VAL A 60 -0.48 -11.92 -14.40
N LYS A 61 -0.70 -13.22 -14.27
CA LYS A 61 -0.73 -14.13 -15.42
C LYS A 61 -2.14 -14.18 -16.01
N LYS A 62 -2.28 -13.93 -17.32
CA LYS A 62 -3.53 -14.00 -18.08
C LYS A 62 -3.27 -14.67 -19.43
N ASN A 63 -4.03 -15.70 -19.78
CA ASN A 63 -3.93 -16.42 -21.07
C ASN A 63 -2.48 -16.73 -21.47
N ARG A 64 -1.73 -17.35 -20.56
CA ARG A 64 -0.30 -17.70 -20.71
C ARG A 64 0.69 -16.51 -20.81
N ARG A 65 0.23 -15.26 -20.77
CA ARG A 65 1.05 -14.04 -20.78
C ARG A 65 1.09 -13.39 -19.40
N TYR A 66 2.08 -12.54 -19.16
CA TYR A 66 2.20 -11.71 -17.95
C TYR A 66 1.82 -10.27 -18.27
N VAL A 67 0.93 -9.71 -17.47
CA VAL A 67 0.49 -8.32 -17.61
C VAL A 67 1.02 -7.53 -16.43
N THR A 68 1.73 -6.44 -16.71
CA THR A 68 2.25 -5.54 -15.67
C THR A 68 1.10 -4.90 -14.90
N VAL A 69 1.19 -4.89 -13.58
CA VAL A 69 0.21 -4.29 -12.67
C VAL A 69 0.91 -3.44 -11.61
N ALA A 70 0.15 -2.56 -10.97
CA ALA A 70 0.60 -1.89 -9.76
C ALA A 70 0.85 -2.91 -8.65
N ALA A 71 1.77 -2.58 -7.73
CA ALA A 71 2.00 -3.40 -6.55
C ALA A 71 0.72 -3.47 -5.70
N PRO A 72 0.22 -4.67 -5.35
CA PRO A 72 -0.97 -4.81 -4.53
C PRO A 72 -0.70 -4.30 -3.11
N VAL A 73 -1.40 -3.24 -2.70
CA VAL A 73 -1.33 -2.69 -1.34
C VAL A 73 -1.74 -3.77 -0.33
N GLY A 74 -0.96 -3.91 0.74
CA GLY A 74 -1.14 -4.96 1.75
C GLY A 74 -0.45 -6.28 1.44
N ALA A 75 0.12 -6.46 0.24
CA ALA A 75 0.86 -7.68 -0.06
C ALA A 75 2.16 -7.76 0.75
N ARG A 76 2.45 -8.97 1.26
CA ARG A 76 3.63 -9.27 2.07
C ARG A 76 4.73 -9.88 1.22
N ILE A 77 5.96 -9.41 1.40
CA ILE A 77 7.17 -9.96 0.80
C ILE A 77 8.27 -10.10 1.85
N ASN A 78 9.14 -11.10 1.69
CA ASN A 78 10.24 -11.32 2.64
C ASN A 78 11.51 -10.55 2.25
N VAL A 79 11.69 -10.28 0.96
CA VAL A 79 12.90 -9.64 0.42
C VAL A 79 12.49 -8.46 -0.44
N LEU A 80 13.03 -7.29 -0.11
CA LEU A 80 12.88 -6.07 -0.90
C LEU A 80 13.49 -6.24 -2.31
N PRO A 81 13.01 -5.47 -3.31
CA PRO A 81 13.70 -5.39 -4.60
C PRO A 81 15.13 -4.85 -4.43
N ALA A 82 16.07 -5.33 -5.25
CA ALA A 82 17.41 -4.75 -5.31
C ALA A 82 17.35 -3.26 -5.69
N GLY A 83 18.23 -2.44 -5.13
CA GLY A 83 18.25 -0.99 -5.38
C GLY A 83 17.13 -0.20 -4.69
N TYR A 84 16.49 -0.74 -3.65
CA TYR A 84 15.55 0.02 -2.83
C TYR A 84 16.26 1.19 -2.13
N LYS A 85 15.53 2.27 -1.87
CA LYS A 85 15.99 3.43 -1.08
C LYS A 85 15.25 3.45 0.26
N SER A 86 15.96 3.68 1.36
CA SER A 86 15.32 3.96 2.65
C SER A 86 14.90 5.42 2.71
N VAL A 87 13.65 5.69 3.08
CA VAL A 87 13.08 7.05 3.17
C VAL A 87 12.37 7.22 4.51
N LYS A 88 12.46 8.42 5.10
CA LYS A 88 11.67 8.79 6.28
C LYS A 88 10.53 9.70 5.84
N VAL A 89 9.30 9.35 6.21
CA VAL A 89 8.11 10.19 5.99
C VAL A 89 7.42 10.37 7.33
N ARG A 90 7.32 11.63 7.78
CA ARG A 90 6.73 11.99 9.09
C ARG A 90 7.32 11.17 10.25
N GLY A 91 8.65 11.06 10.30
CA GLY A 91 9.38 10.28 11.32
C GLY A 91 9.37 8.76 11.12
N VAL A 92 8.51 8.21 10.26
CA VAL A 92 8.42 6.76 10.02
C VAL A 92 9.32 6.32 8.86
N ARG A 93 10.08 5.24 9.06
CA ARG A 93 10.95 4.65 8.03
C ARG A 93 10.15 3.76 7.08
N TYR A 94 10.29 4.04 5.78
CA TYR A 94 9.79 3.22 4.67
C TYR A 94 10.93 2.84 3.72
N TYR A 95 10.67 1.86 2.87
CA TYR A 95 11.58 1.43 1.81
C TYR A 95 10.89 1.66 0.48
N LYS A 96 11.52 2.39 -0.44
CA LYS A 96 10.94 2.81 -1.72
C LYS A 96 11.69 2.18 -2.88
N HIS A 97 10.98 1.67 -3.89
CA HIS A 97 11.57 1.20 -5.13
C HIS A 97 10.57 1.36 -6.30
N LYS A 98 10.99 2.01 -7.40
CA LYS A 98 10.15 2.28 -8.60
C LYS A 98 8.75 2.83 -8.25
N GLY A 99 8.68 3.75 -7.30
CA GLY A 99 7.42 4.37 -6.85
C GLY A 99 6.58 3.54 -5.87
N VAL A 100 6.97 2.30 -5.56
CA VAL A 100 6.29 1.45 -4.57
C VAL A 100 6.93 1.64 -3.20
N TYR A 101 6.09 1.78 -2.16
CA TYR A 101 6.53 1.90 -0.78
C TYR A 101 6.28 0.60 -0.01
N TYR A 102 7.23 0.26 0.85
CA TYR A 102 7.21 -0.92 1.69
C TYR A 102 7.45 -0.52 3.16
N LYS A 103 6.68 -1.10 4.07
CA LYS A 103 6.85 -0.96 5.52
C LYS A 103 7.30 -2.28 6.11
N LYS A 104 8.37 -2.27 6.92
CA LYS A 104 8.84 -3.48 7.62
C LYS A 104 7.81 -3.88 8.69
N THR A 105 7.46 -5.16 8.74
CA THR A 105 6.55 -5.78 9.73
C THR A 105 7.14 -7.14 10.13
N GLY A 106 7.72 -7.20 11.34
CA GLY A 106 8.45 -8.38 11.81
C GLY A 106 9.62 -8.73 10.88
N ARG A 107 9.60 -9.95 10.35
CA ARG A 107 10.59 -10.48 9.38
C ARG A 107 10.22 -10.21 7.91
N SER A 108 9.14 -9.49 7.65
CA SER A 108 8.60 -9.25 6.30
C SER A 108 8.41 -7.76 6.02
N TYR A 109 7.99 -7.44 4.79
CA TYR A 109 7.66 -6.11 4.33
C TYR A 109 6.28 -6.11 3.68
N VAL A 110 5.49 -5.09 3.98
CA VAL A 110 4.14 -4.91 3.47
C VAL A 110 4.13 -3.74 2.49
N VAL A 111 3.51 -3.92 1.32
CA VAL A 111 3.26 -2.82 0.37
C VAL A 111 2.28 -1.84 0.98
N VAL A 112 2.62 -0.56 1.04
CA VAL A 112 1.80 0.50 1.66
C VAL A 112 1.67 1.71 0.74
N ASN A 113 0.64 2.50 0.98
CA ASN A 113 0.56 3.87 0.48
C ASN A 113 1.19 4.80 1.52
N VAL A 114 1.94 5.79 1.04
CA VAL A 114 2.66 6.78 1.86
C VAL A 114 2.37 8.16 1.32
#